data_AF-A0A7S2C6F1-F1
#
_entry.id   AF-A0A7S2C6F1-F1
#
_cell.length_a   1.000
_cell.length_b   1.000
_cell.length_c   1.000
_cell.angle_alpha   90.00
_cell.angle_beta   90.00
_cell.angle_gamma   90.00
#
_symmetry.space_group_name_H-M   'P 1'
#
loop_
_entity.id
_entity.type
_entity.pdbx_description
1 polymer ?
#
loop_
_entity_poly.entity_id
_entity_poly.type
_entity_poly.pdbx_seq_one_letter_code
_entity_poly.pdbx_strand_id
1 'polypeptide(L)'
;CARAPFYVWSYCIFNLLYNILIVVILKYGSANIMYLGSTALVPLTNAAFAMPWLPGHKPVKPTDLYGLIVIMLGITIYRFYEDLKTLVLRKLGIEDPDTPTAAEAERERTRKQVLQRAALYVGLNQAEALGPLMDERVKKAARKKMVPRSPAQIRGSYMYRLGLAPSPTVTGSPGTFRRSPPPLGPGRSPGRSPGSVRPNATSINV
;
A
#
# COMPACT_ATOMS: atom_id res chain seq x y z
N CYS A 1 -0.54 50.26 -32.26
CA CYS A 1 -1.37 49.94 -31.08
C CYS A 1 -2.32 48.75 -31.26
N ALA A 2 -2.66 48.31 -32.49
CA ALA A 2 -3.64 47.23 -32.71
C ALA A 2 -3.22 45.81 -32.27
N ARG A 3 -1.92 45.51 -32.14
CA ARG A 3 -1.43 44.17 -31.74
C ARG A 3 -1.20 44.01 -30.23
N ALA A 4 -1.31 45.08 -29.44
CA ALA A 4 -1.17 45.04 -27.98
C ALA A 4 -2.11 44.02 -27.29
N PRO A 5 -3.42 43.94 -27.61
CA PRO A 5 -4.30 42.97 -26.95
C PRO A 5 -3.93 41.52 -27.26
N PHE A 6 -3.36 41.25 -28.43
CA PHE A 6 -2.93 39.90 -28.81
C PHE A 6 -1.79 39.38 -27.93
N TYR A 7 -0.79 40.23 -27.62
CA TYR A 7 0.32 39.84 -26.74
C TYR A 7 -0.16 39.58 -25.30
N VAL A 8 -1.07 40.41 -24.79
CA VAL A 8 -1.64 40.25 -23.45
C VAL A 8 -2.47 38.96 -23.37
N TRP A 9 -3.30 38.69 -24.37
CA TRP A 9 -4.13 37.49 -24.38
C TRP A 9 -3.29 36.21 -24.52
N SER A 10 -2.28 36.23 -25.38
CA SER A 10 -1.25 35.18 -25.47
C SER A 10 -0.60 34.95 -24.11
N TYR A 11 -0.15 36.00 -23.44
CA TYR A 11 0.49 35.90 -22.13
C TYR A 11 -0.44 35.30 -21.07
N CYS A 12 -1.70 35.74 -21.02
CA CYS A 12 -2.71 35.17 -20.12
C CYS A 12 -2.97 33.68 -20.38
N ILE A 13 -3.06 33.27 -21.65
CA ILE A 13 -3.24 31.86 -22.01
C ILE A 13 -2.05 31.02 -21.57
N PHE A 14 -0.82 31.44 -21.87
CA PHE A 14 0.37 30.69 -21.49
C PHE A 14 0.50 30.58 -19.96
N ASN A 15 0.20 31.64 -19.21
CA ASN A 15 0.21 31.59 -17.75
C ASN A 15 -0.87 30.67 -17.18
N LEU A 16 -2.09 30.72 -17.74
CA LEU A 16 -3.17 29.82 -17.36
C LEU A 16 -2.79 28.36 -17.64
N LEU A 17 -2.25 28.09 -18.82
CA LEU A 17 -1.86 26.75 -19.26
C LEU A 17 -0.72 26.20 -18.41
N TYR A 18 0.26 27.03 -18.05
CA TYR A 18 1.34 26.68 -17.11
C TYR A 18 0.79 26.32 -15.72
N ASN A 19 -0.14 27.12 -15.18
CA ASN A 19 -0.79 26.84 -13.89
C ASN A 19 -1.65 25.56 -13.92
N ILE A 20 -2.28 25.25 -15.06
CA ILE A 20 -3.00 23.98 -15.20
C ILE A 20 -2.01 22.81 -15.29
N LEU A 21 -0.92 22.95 -16.05
CA LEU A 21 0.10 21.92 -16.20
C LEU A 21 0.74 21.55 -14.85
N ILE A 22 1.09 22.55 -14.04
CA ILE A 22 1.70 22.32 -12.72
C ILE A 22 0.72 21.59 -11.79
N VAL A 23 -0.57 21.95 -11.81
CA VAL A 23 -1.61 21.28 -11.01
C VAL A 23 -1.84 19.84 -11.49
N VAL A 24 -1.82 19.59 -12.80
CA VAL A 24 -1.91 18.23 -13.36
C VAL A 24 -0.71 17.38 -12.92
N ILE A 25 0.51 17.93 -12.97
CA ILE A 25 1.72 17.25 -12.52
C ILE A 25 1.65 16.98 -11.00
N LEU A 26 1.15 17.91 -10.20
CA LEU A 26 0.94 17.73 -8.76
C LEU A 26 -0.14 16.68 -8.45
N LYS A 27 -1.20 16.60 -9.25
CA LYS A 27 -2.34 15.69 -9.02
C LYS A 27 -2.03 14.25 -9.38
N TYR A 28 -1.26 14.02 -10.45
CA TYR A 28 -0.97 12.68 -10.97
C TYR A 28 0.46 12.23 -10.70
N GLY A 29 1.32 13.12 -10.18
CA GLY A 29 2.71 12.83 -9.87
C GLY A 29 2.89 12.18 -8.50
N SER A 30 3.79 11.19 -8.43
CA SER A 30 4.44 10.81 -7.19
C SER A 30 5.42 11.92 -6.75
N ALA A 31 5.75 12.00 -5.46
CA ALA A 31 6.72 12.97 -4.91
C ALA A 31 8.06 12.97 -5.69
N ASN A 32 8.47 11.80 -6.22
CA ASN A 32 9.69 11.67 -7.00
C ASN A 32 9.59 12.38 -8.38
N ILE A 33 8.41 12.37 -9.01
CA ILE A 33 8.18 13.03 -10.32
C ILE A 33 8.09 14.55 -10.15
N MET A 34 7.51 15.03 -9.04
CA MET A 34 7.46 16.45 -8.72
C MET A 34 8.87 17.03 -8.55
N TYR A 35 9.73 16.33 -7.80
CA TYR A 35 11.11 16.74 -7.57
C TYR A 35 11.94 16.73 -8.86
N LEU A 36 11.75 15.71 -9.68
CA LEU A 36 12.37 15.60 -11.00
C LEU A 36 11.87 16.71 -11.95
N GLY A 37 10.59 17.06 -11.90
CA GLY A 37 10.03 18.19 -12.64
C GLY A 37 10.65 19.53 -12.23
N SER A 38 10.86 19.78 -10.94
CA SER A 38 11.50 21.01 -10.47
C SER A 38 12.97 21.14 -10.90
N THR A 39 13.69 20.02 -10.99
CA THR A 39 15.09 20.01 -11.44
C THR A 39 15.20 20.11 -12.96
N ALA A 40 14.21 19.61 -13.71
CA ALA A 40 14.14 19.76 -15.16
C ALA A 40 13.74 21.19 -15.61
N LEU A 41 13.03 21.95 -14.77
CA LEU A 41 12.59 23.30 -15.11
C LEU A 41 13.76 24.25 -15.37
N VAL A 42 14.80 24.20 -14.53
CA VAL A 42 15.98 25.10 -14.58
C VAL A 42 16.79 25.00 -15.89
N PRO A 43 17.20 23.82 -16.37
CA PRO A 43 17.88 23.70 -17.66
C PRO A 43 16.92 24.00 -18.82
N LEU A 44 15.62 23.74 -18.68
CA LEU A 44 14.63 23.98 -19.73
C LEU A 44 14.39 25.48 -19.93
N THR A 45 14.37 26.28 -18.85
CA THR A 45 14.34 27.74 -18.96
C THR A 45 15.62 28.28 -19.59
N ASN A 46 16.77 27.70 -19.26
CA ASN A 46 18.04 28.05 -19.91
C ASN A 46 18.02 27.75 -21.43
N ALA A 47 17.48 26.60 -21.85
CA ALA A 47 17.23 26.29 -23.26
C ALA A 47 16.21 27.22 -23.92
N ALA A 48 15.15 27.61 -23.20
CA ALA A 48 14.14 28.53 -23.72
C ALA A 48 14.73 29.91 -24.01
N PHE A 49 15.68 30.38 -23.20
CA PHE A 49 16.42 31.62 -23.44
C PHE A 49 17.42 31.53 -24.60
N ALA A 50 17.81 30.33 -25.02
CA ALA A 50 18.66 30.10 -26.19
C ALA A 50 17.88 30.10 -27.52
N MET A 51 16.53 30.05 -27.50
CA MET A 51 15.74 30.05 -28.73
C MET A 51 15.74 31.42 -29.42
N PRO A 52 16.01 31.47 -30.74
CA PRO A 52 16.13 32.74 -31.49
C PRO A 52 14.81 33.51 -31.65
N TRP A 53 13.69 32.90 -31.26
CA TRP A 53 12.37 33.54 -31.28
C TRP A 53 12.11 34.43 -30.05
N LEU A 54 12.89 34.31 -28.98
CA LEU A 54 12.72 35.10 -27.76
C LEU A 54 13.52 36.43 -27.83
N PRO A 55 12.90 37.59 -27.55
CA PRO A 55 13.63 38.86 -27.50
C PRO A 55 14.67 38.83 -26.37
N GLY A 56 15.93 39.11 -26.70
CA GLY A 56 17.06 39.00 -25.77
C GLY A 56 17.93 37.75 -25.95
N HIS A 57 17.82 37.06 -27.09
CA HIS A 57 18.69 35.94 -27.45
C HIS A 57 20.17 36.29 -27.23
N LYS A 58 20.86 35.50 -26.41
CA LYS A 58 22.33 35.53 -26.37
C LYS A 58 22.83 34.42 -27.28
N PRO A 59 23.87 34.67 -28.12
CA PRO A 59 24.44 33.60 -28.93
C PRO A 59 24.88 32.47 -28.01
N VAL A 60 24.31 31.30 -28.25
CA VAL A 60 24.45 30.12 -27.38
C VAL A 60 25.92 29.70 -27.38
N LYS A 61 26.56 29.73 -26.22
CA LYS A 61 27.92 29.22 -26.10
C LYS A 61 27.87 27.68 -26.24
N PRO A 62 28.80 27.06 -26.96
CA PRO A 62 28.81 25.61 -27.13
C PRO A 62 28.90 24.87 -25.77
N THR A 63 29.52 25.47 -24.76
CA THR A 63 29.57 24.95 -23.39
C THR A 63 28.20 24.81 -22.74
N ASP A 64 27.26 25.70 -23.06
CA ASP A 64 25.90 25.68 -22.54
C ASP A 64 25.07 24.57 -23.19
N LEU A 65 25.30 24.32 -24.47
CA LEU A 65 24.71 23.20 -25.21
C LEU A 65 25.14 21.84 -24.64
N TYR A 66 26.43 21.67 -24.32
CA TYR A 66 26.92 20.45 -23.66
C TYR A 66 26.30 20.27 -22.27
N GLY A 67 26.21 21.34 -21.47
CA GLY A 67 25.53 21.31 -20.17
C GLY A 67 24.06 20.89 -20.30
N LEU A 68 23.36 21.42 -21.28
CA LEU A 68 21.97 21.07 -21.56
C LEU A 68 21.81 19.57 -21.88
N ILE A 69 22.67 19.03 -22.75
CA ILE A 69 22.65 17.62 -23.15
C ILE A 69 22.93 16.71 -21.96
N VAL A 70 23.94 17.03 -21.14
CA VAL A 70 24.31 16.24 -19.96
C VAL A 70 23.17 16.23 -18.93
N ILE A 71 22.54 17.39 -18.68
CA ILE A 71 21.44 17.47 -17.73
C ILE A 71 20.21 16.71 -18.25
N MET A 72 19.87 16.84 -19.54
CA MET A 72 18.78 16.07 -20.16
C MET A 72 19.03 14.56 -20.10
N LEU A 73 20.28 14.13 -20.34
CA LEU A 73 20.67 12.73 -20.23
C LEU A 73 20.55 12.22 -18.79
N GLY A 74 21.06 12.96 -17.81
CA GLY A 74 21.01 12.58 -16.39
C GLY A 74 19.58 12.44 -15.87
N ILE A 75 18.69 13.37 -16.26
CA ILE A 75 17.27 13.31 -15.90
C ILE A 75 16.59 12.10 -16.54
N THR A 76 16.91 11.80 -17.80
CA THR A 76 16.38 10.63 -18.52
C THR A 76 16.81 9.32 -17.87
N ILE A 77 18.11 9.18 -17.54
CA ILE A 77 18.62 7.99 -16.86
C ILE A 77 17.98 7.83 -15.48
N TYR A 78 17.86 8.91 -14.70
CA TYR A 78 17.22 8.85 -13.38
C TYR A 78 15.75 8.42 -13.48
N ARG A 79 15.00 8.93 -14.47
CA ARG A 79 13.59 8.58 -14.70
C ARG A 79 13.42 7.11 -15.03
N PHE A 80 14.24 6.60 -15.94
CA PHE A 80 14.15 5.23 -16.43
C PHE A 80 15.05 4.27 -15.66
N TYR A 81 15.67 4.67 -14.55
CA TYR A 81 16.63 3.83 -13.84
C TYR A 81 16.03 2.50 -13.40
N GLU A 82 14.79 2.50 -12.90
CA GLU A 82 14.08 1.28 -12.49
C GLU A 82 13.74 0.37 -13.69
N ASP A 83 13.24 0.96 -14.78
CA ASP A 83 12.93 0.24 -16.01
C ASP A 83 14.22 -0.27 -16.70
N LEU A 84 15.30 0.49 -16.62
CA LEU A 84 16.60 0.16 -17.18
C LEU A 84 17.29 -0.90 -16.33
N LYS A 85 17.19 -0.84 -15.00
CA LYS A 85 17.68 -1.88 -14.08
C LYS A 85 17.00 -3.20 -14.41
N THR A 86 15.67 -3.24 -14.46
CA THR A 86 14.93 -4.47 -14.78
C THR A 86 15.24 -5.00 -16.18
N LEU A 87 15.42 -4.14 -17.19
CA LEU A 87 15.83 -4.55 -18.54
C LEU A 87 17.27 -5.05 -18.62
N VAL A 88 18.20 -4.37 -17.95
CA VAL A 88 19.62 -4.73 -17.91
C VAL A 88 19.81 -6.03 -17.14
N LEU A 89 19.14 -6.20 -16.00
CA LEU A 89 19.17 -7.44 -15.22
C LEU A 89 18.52 -8.59 -15.99
N ARG A 90 17.39 -8.35 -16.67
CA ARG A 90 16.78 -9.32 -17.58
C ARG A 90 17.71 -9.71 -18.73
N LYS A 91 18.52 -8.78 -19.25
CA LYS A 91 19.53 -9.07 -20.28
C LYS A 91 20.75 -9.80 -19.73
N LEU A 92 21.12 -9.57 -18.47
CA LEU A 92 22.26 -10.20 -17.81
C LEU A 92 21.91 -11.57 -17.20
N GLY A 93 20.62 -11.96 -17.17
CA GLY A 93 20.19 -13.27 -16.66
C GLY A 93 20.42 -13.47 -15.17
N ILE A 94 20.66 -12.38 -14.43
CA ILE A 94 20.84 -12.38 -12.98
C ILE A 94 19.46 -12.14 -12.37
N GLU A 95 18.93 -13.15 -11.69
CA GLU A 95 17.66 -13.07 -10.97
C GLU A 95 17.78 -11.98 -9.89
N ASP A 96 16.93 -10.95 -10.00
CA ASP A 96 16.91 -9.78 -9.12
C ASP A 96 16.86 -10.19 -7.64
N PRO A 97 17.88 -9.87 -6.81
CA PRO A 97 17.82 -10.11 -5.37
C PRO A 97 16.77 -9.23 -4.68
N ASP A 98 16.29 -8.17 -5.34
CA ASP A 98 15.29 -7.23 -4.84
C ASP A 98 13.87 -7.49 -5.36
N THR A 99 13.66 -8.48 -6.23
CA THR A 99 12.28 -8.88 -6.53
C THR A 99 11.70 -9.46 -5.26
N PRO A 100 10.62 -8.88 -4.68
CA PRO A 100 9.95 -9.54 -3.58
C PRO A 100 9.50 -10.86 -4.15
N THR A 101 10.12 -11.94 -3.69
CA THR A 101 9.77 -13.29 -4.11
C THR A 101 8.25 -13.41 -4.05
N ALA A 102 7.61 -14.19 -4.93
CA ALA A 102 6.14 -14.31 -4.93
C ALA A 102 5.59 -14.61 -3.50
N ALA A 103 6.40 -15.28 -2.68
CA ALA A 103 6.20 -15.49 -1.25
C ALA A 103 6.16 -14.20 -0.40
N GLU A 104 7.04 -13.22 -0.64
CA GLU A 104 7.08 -11.93 0.06
C GLU A 104 5.98 -10.97 -0.40
N ALA A 105 5.70 -10.91 -1.70
CA ALA A 105 4.57 -10.14 -2.22
C ALA A 105 3.23 -10.69 -1.66
N GLU A 106 3.09 -12.02 -1.52
CA GLU A 106 1.92 -12.61 -0.88
C GLU A 106 1.87 -12.34 0.63
N ARG A 107 3.02 -12.32 1.32
CA ARG A 107 3.10 -11.94 2.74
C ARG A 107 2.67 -10.50 2.95
N GLU A 108 3.10 -9.57 2.10
CA GLU A 108 2.74 -8.16 2.21
C GLU A 108 1.24 -7.92 1.93
N ARG A 109 0.68 -8.58 0.91
CA ARG A 109 -0.77 -8.57 0.66
C ARG A 109 -1.56 -9.15 1.84
N THR A 110 -1.09 -10.25 2.40
CA THR A 110 -1.71 -10.89 3.57
C THR A 110 -1.61 -9.98 4.80
N ARG A 111 -0.47 -9.29 5.00
CA ARG A 111 -0.27 -8.32 6.08
C ARG A 111 -1.23 -7.14 5.95
N LYS A 112 -1.35 -6.54 4.77
CA LYS A 112 -2.30 -5.44 4.50
C LYS A 112 -3.75 -5.86 4.75
N GLN A 113 -4.16 -7.06 4.30
CA GLN A 113 -5.51 -7.58 4.54
C GLN A 113 -5.79 -7.86 6.02
N VAL A 114 -4.82 -8.40 6.76
CA VAL A 114 -4.96 -8.69 8.19
C VAL A 114 -5.00 -7.40 9.01
N LEU A 115 -4.17 -6.42 8.66
CA LEU A 115 -4.16 -5.10 9.29
C LEU A 115 -5.47 -4.36 9.05
N GLN A 116 -5.98 -4.34 7.81
CA GLN A 116 -7.28 -3.74 7.51
C GLN A 116 -8.41 -4.38 8.31
N ARG A 117 -8.43 -5.71 8.42
CA ARG A 117 -9.44 -6.41 9.21
C ARG A 117 -9.33 -6.17 10.71
N ALA A 118 -8.12 -5.99 11.22
CA ALA A 118 -7.92 -5.72 12.64
C ALA A 118 -8.14 -4.25 13.01
N ALA A 119 -7.83 -3.33 12.12
CA ALA A 119 -8.12 -1.90 12.29
C ALA A 119 -9.63 -1.64 12.44
N LEU A 120 -10.48 -2.51 11.88
CA LEU A 120 -11.94 -2.45 12.07
C LEU A 120 -12.40 -2.84 13.48
N TYR A 121 -11.60 -3.61 14.22
CA TYR A 121 -11.98 -4.12 15.54
C TYR A 121 -11.23 -3.45 16.70
N VAL A 122 -10.13 -2.75 16.41
CA VAL A 122 -9.27 -2.13 17.43
C VAL A 122 -9.24 -0.63 17.18
N GLY A 123 -9.75 0.17 18.14
CA GLY A 123 -9.70 1.63 18.06
C GLY A 123 -8.26 2.14 17.96
N LEU A 124 -8.05 3.28 17.29
CA LEU A 124 -6.72 3.81 16.91
C LEU A 124 -5.68 3.81 18.04
N ASN A 125 -6.08 4.01 19.30
CA ASN A 125 -5.16 4.10 20.44
C ASN A 125 -4.66 2.74 20.96
N GLN A 126 -5.25 1.62 20.52
CA GLN A 126 -4.86 0.27 20.95
C GLN A 126 -4.14 -0.54 19.86
N ALA A 127 -4.09 0.00 18.63
CA ALA A 127 -3.48 -0.68 17.49
C ALA A 127 -1.96 -0.86 17.66
N GLU A 128 -1.29 0.09 18.32
CA GLU A 128 0.17 0.09 18.49
C GLU A 128 0.61 -0.94 19.56
N ALA A 129 -0.13 -1.04 20.67
CA ALA A 129 0.12 -2.05 21.70
C ALA A 129 -0.15 -3.49 21.22
N LEU A 130 -0.97 -3.68 20.19
CA LEU A 130 -1.30 -4.99 19.61
C LEU A 130 -0.39 -5.42 18.45
N GLY A 131 0.54 -4.56 18.00
CA GLY A 131 1.51 -4.87 16.94
C GLY A 131 2.15 -6.27 17.03
N PRO A 132 2.74 -6.66 18.19
CA PRO A 132 3.39 -7.97 18.30
C PRO A 132 2.41 -9.15 18.20
N LEU A 133 1.17 -9.01 18.69
CA LEU A 133 0.14 -10.06 18.56
C LEU A 133 -0.39 -10.17 17.12
N MET A 134 -0.44 -9.05 16.40
CA MET A 134 -0.79 -9.02 14.99
C MET A 134 0.25 -9.73 14.13
N ASP A 135 1.53 -9.44 14.36
CA ASP A 135 2.63 -10.07 13.63
C ASP A 135 2.71 -11.58 13.88
N GLU A 136 2.41 -12.05 15.10
CA GLU A 136 2.26 -13.48 15.38
C GLU A 136 1.13 -14.12 14.56
N ARG A 137 -0.03 -13.46 14.45
CA ARG A 137 -1.15 -13.96 13.65
C ARG A 137 -0.82 -14.00 12.16
N VAL A 138 -0.12 -12.99 11.65
CA VAL A 138 0.35 -12.95 10.26
C VAL A 138 1.37 -14.06 10.01
N LYS A 139 2.35 -14.26 10.89
CA LYS A 139 3.35 -15.32 10.78
C LYS A 139 2.70 -16.71 10.82
N LYS A 140 1.71 -16.91 11.69
CA LYS A 140 0.95 -18.16 11.80
C LYS A 140 0.07 -18.42 10.58
N ALA A 141 -0.56 -17.38 10.02
CA ALA A 141 -1.36 -17.48 8.80
C ALA A 141 -0.49 -17.77 7.56
N ALA A 142 0.64 -17.09 7.44
CA ALA A 142 1.62 -17.34 6.38
C ALA A 142 2.18 -18.77 6.46
N ARG A 143 2.57 -19.22 7.65
CA ARG A 143 3.04 -20.60 7.87
C ARG A 143 1.98 -21.64 7.52
N LYS A 144 0.70 -21.38 7.83
CA LYS A 144 -0.41 -22.29 7.50
C LYS A 144 -0.71 -22.38 6.00
N LYS A 145 -0.35 -21.36 5.21
CA LYS A 145 -0.43 -21.39 3.74
C LYS A 145 0.79 -22.07 3.10
N MET A 146 1.97 -21.90 3.69
CA MET A 146 3.24 -22.45 3.17
C MET A 146 3.45 -23.93 3.48
N VAL A 147 2.75 -24.49 4.47
CA VAL A 147 2.82 -25.94 4.73
C VAL A 147 1.90 -26.66 3.72
N PRO A 148 2.45 -27.52 2.84
CA PRO A 148 1.63 -28.32 1.94
C PRO A 148 0.66 -29.15 2.76
N ARG A 149 -0.64 -28.97 2.50
CA ARG A 149 -1.67 -29.73 3.20
C ARG A 149 -1.53 -31.19 2.81
N SER A 150 -1.48 -32.08 3.80
CA SER A 150 -1.48 -33.50 3.51
C SER A 150 -2.78 -33.88 2.78
N PRO A 151 -2.76 -34.84 1.85
CA PRO A 151 -3.96 -35.31 1.15
C PRO A 151 -5.10 -35.70 2.11
N ALA A 152 -4.75 -36.20 3.29
CA ALA A 152 -5.70 -36.53 4.36
C ALA A 152 -6.42 -35.28 4.92
N GLN A 153 -5.73 -34.15 5.09
CA GLN A 153 -6.34 -32.89 5.54
C GLN A 153 -7.30 -32.32 4.49
N ILE A 154 -6.94 -32.44 3.21
CA ILE A 154 -7.79 -32.00 2.11
C ILE A 154 -9.08 -32.81 2.12
N ARG A 155 -8.97 -34.14 2.17
CA ARG A 155 -10.11 -35.07 2.22
C ARG A 155 -11.03 -34.80 3.42
N GLY A 156 -10.45 -34.59 4.61
CA GLY A 156 -11.22 -34.26 5.82
C GLY A 156 -12.01 -32.97 5.69
N SER A 157 -11.42 -31.92 5.08
CA SER A 157 -12.11 -30.64 4.89
C SER A 157 -13.27 -30.71 3.87
N TYR A 158 -13.14 -31.55 2.84
CA TYR A 158 -14.22 -31.80 1.88
C TYR A 158 -15.35 -32.63 2.51
N MET A 159 -15.03 -33.67 3.28
CA MET A 159 -16.03 -34.49 3.97
C MET A 159 -16.84 -33.68 4.99
N TYR A 160 -16.17 -32.76 5.71
CA TYR A 160 -16.86 -31.84 6.62
C TYR A 160 -17.84 -30.91 5.89
N ARG A 161 -17.45 -30.38 4.71
CA ARG A 161 -18.35 -29.56 3.87
C ARG A 161 -19.54 -30.35 3.31
N LEU A 162 -19.39 -31.67 3.16
CA LEU A 162 -20.43 -32.60 2.75
C LEU A 162 -21.31 -33.08 3.91
N GLY A 163 -21.09 -32.59 5.14
CA GLY A 163 -21.87 -32.99 6.33
C GLY A 163 -21.56 -34.39 6.85
N LEU A 164 -20.52 -35.05 6.34
CA LEU A 164 -20.11 -36.38 6.79
C LEU A 164 -19.18 -36.23 8.00
N ALA A 165 -19.56 -36.84 9.12
CA ALA A 165 -18.76 -36.82 10.34
C ALA A 165 -17.42 -37.53 10.08
N PRO A 166 -16.27 -36.91 10.38
CA PRO A 166 -14.97 -37.53 10.18
C PRO A 166 -14.87 -38.78 11.06
N SER A 167 -14.48 -39.92 10.47
CA SER A 167 -14.38 -41.17 11.22
C SER A 167 -13.36 -41.04 12.36
N PRO A 168 -13.62 -41.60 13.55
CA PRO A 168 -12.79 -41.46 14.74
C PRO A 168 -11.38 -42.07 14.60
N THR A 169 -11.11 -42.83 13.53
CA THR A 169 -9.87 -43.56 13.33
C THR A 169 -8.77 -42.75 12.61
N VAL A 170 -9.05 -41.51 12.17
CA VAL A 170 -8.03 -40.66 11.53
C VAL A 170 -7.40 -39.74 12.58
N THR A 171 -6.35 -40.24 13.22
CA THR A 171 -5.52 -39.53 14.20
C THR A 171 -4.70 -38.42 13.51
N GLY A 172 -5.35 -37.29 13.25
CA GLY A 172 -4.70 -36.05 12.86
C GLY A 172 -4.13 -35.35 14.10
N SER A 173 -2.80 -35.16 14.12
CA SER A 173 -2.02 -34.36 15.09
C SER A 173 -2.69 -33.04 15.51
N PRO A 174 -2.50 -32.54 16.75
CA PRO A 174 -3.44 -31.64 17.44
C PRO A 174 -3.37 -30.21 16.89
N GLY A 175 -4.21 -29.91 15.91
CA GLY A 175 -4.61 -28.55 15.57
C GLY A 175 -5.82 -28.17 16.41
N THR A 176 -5.59 -27.50 17.54
CA THR A 176 -6.57 -26.76 18.37
C THR A 176 -8.03 -26.91 17.92
N PHE A 177 -8.71 -27.88 18.51
CA PHE A 177 -10.15 -28.08 18.41
C PHE A 177 -10.82 -26.84 19.04
N ARG A 178 -11.11 -25.82 18.22
CA ARG A 178 -11.94 -24.70 18.64
C ARG A 178 -13.35 -25.26 18.78
N ARG A 179 -13.73 -25.68 19.99
CA ARG A 179 -15.11 -26.03 20.34
C ARG A 179 -16.00 -24.86 19.94
N SER A 180 -16.76 -25.01 18.86
CA SER A 180 -17.94 -24.18 18.64
C SER A 180 -18.88 -24.42 19.82
N PRO A 181 -19.51 -23.38 20.39
CA PRO A 181 -20.56 -23.58 21.38
C PRO A 181 -21.71 -24.40 20.75
N PRO A 182 -22.34 -25.30 21.51
CA PRO A 182 -23.41 -26.15 20.99
C PRO A 182 -24.61 -25.30 20.55
N PRO A 183 -25.36 -25.75 19.53
CA PRO A 183 -26.58 -25.09 19.11
C PRO A 183 -27.62 -25.16 20.24
N LEU A 184 -28.17 -24.00 20.59
CA LEU A 184 -29.31 -23.86 21.50
C LEU A 184 -30.50 -24.63 20.93
N GLY A 185 -30.86 -25.75 21.57
CA GLY A 185 -32.14 -26.40 21.39
C GLY A 185 -33.29 -25.60 22.05
N PRO A 186 -34.55 -25.83 21.63
CA PRO A 186 -35.68 -25.07 22.12
C PRO A 186 -36.21 -25.64 23.45
N GLY A 187 -36.54 -24.75 24.38
CA GLY A 187 -37.56 -24.98 25.41
C GLY A 187 -37.11 -25.68 26.69
N ARG A 188 -36.79 -24.90 27.72
CA ARG A 188 -37.20 -25.22 29.09
C ARG A 188 -37.30 -23.96 29.95
N SER A 189 -38.52 -23.62 30.32
CA SER A 189 -38.90 -22.54 31.22
C SER A 189 -38.26 -22.69 32.61
N PRO A 190 -37.71 -21.64 33.23
CA PRO A 190 -37.39 -21.66 34.65
C PRO A 190 -38.59 -21.19 35.48
N GLY A 191 -39.01 -22.05 36.41
CA GLY A 191 -40.01 -21.74 37.42
C GLY A 191 -39.52 -20.70 38.44
N ARG A 192 -40.31 -19.64 38.55
CA ARG A 192 -40.87 -19.01 39.77
C ARG A 192 -40.24 -19.32 41.15
N SER A 193 -39.63 -18.24 41.71
CA SER A 193 -39.74 -17.71 43.10
C SER A 193 -39.03 -18.41 44.29
N PRO A 194 -38.85 -17.74 45.47
CA PRO A 194 -38.81 -16.29 45.77
C PRO A 194 -37.65 -15.84 46.71
N GLY A 195 -37.35 -14.53 46.67
CA GLY A 195 -37.07 -13.65 47.83
C GLY A 195 -35.98 -13.95 48.86
N SER A 196 -34.99 -13.05 48.98
CA SER A 196 -34.64 -12.38 50.25
C SER A 196 -33.84 -11.10 49.94
N VAL A 197 -34.44 -9.92 50.18
CA VAL A 197 -34.22 -9.05 51.36
C VAL A 197 -32.82 -8.40 51.38
N ARG A 198 -32.80 -7.12 51.02
CA ARG A 198 -31.75 -6.14 51.38
C ARG A 198 -31.61 -6.05 52.90
N PRO A 199 -30.45 -5.58 53.39
CA PRO A 199 -30.52 -4.26 53.99
C PRO A 199 -29.40 -3.32 53.57
N ASN A 200 -29.77 -2.04 53.57
CA ASN A 200 -28.90 -0.88 53.75
C ASN A 200 -28.01 -1.08 54.99
N ALA A 201 -26.79 -0.51 54.98
CA ALA A 201 -26.52 0.78 55.63
C ALA A 201 -25.04 0.94 56.01
N THR A 202 -24.63 2.22 56.03
CA THR A 202 -23.73 2.86 57.00
C THR A 202 -22.20 2.64 56.90
N SER A 203 -21.56 3.73 56.42
CA SER A 203 -20.69 4.61 57.22
C SER A 203 -19.28 4.18 57.62
N ILE A 204 -18.32 5.07 57.29
CA ILE A 204 -17.34 5.68 58.20
C ILE A 204 -16.28 4.72 58.81
N ASN A 205 -15.01 4.84 58.41
CA ASN A 205 -13.96 5.54 59.18
C ASN A 205 -12.52 5.30 58.66
N VAL A 206 -11.71 6.35 58.91
CA VAL A 206 -10.24 6.55 58.84
C VAL A 206 -9.63 6.82 57.46
#